data_AF-A0A9P8AE80-F1
#
_entry.id   AF-A0A9P8AE80-F1
#
_cell.length_a   1.000
_cell.length_b   1.000
_cell.length_c   1.000
_cell.angle_alpha   90.00
_cell.angle_beta   90.00
_cell.angle_gamma   90.00
#
_symmetry.space_group_name_H-M   'P 1'
#
loop_
_entity.id
_entity.type
_entity.pdbx_description
1 polymer ?
#
loop_
_entity_poly.entity_id
_entity_poly.type
_entity_poly.pdbx_seq_one_letter_code
_entity_poly.pdbx_strand_id
1 'polypeptide(L)'
;MGVTLPTVASYQNRLAIVNSSTTMTQYKKQCKEMGICGPSLFSALPKSLPCPKLFPPDLMHLIYNTGQLMLQLFWGTIDHNKVSNKPSNWDFAILYHSDDFATFGKAVEHASHFILTCVEDCASCNPAEKINSGYKALEYHILIFRLCTGLFYGQMPPYLYCHFCPLGSAICIIHRRHKSKQDLLGACKNLAEFVVLYEHYYYQHKMNHLQFVRPCIHLLLHLIDKTFRVGSLTELSQWTMERTISNYEHRIQLDTNPYGNLGQEIIEQAMVNALFAMDSLLRYHDINWKRP
;
A
#
# COMPACT_ATOMS: atom_id res chain seq x y z
N MET A 1 11.96 -19.56 6.92
CA MET A 1 11.19 -19.76 8.18
C MET A 1 9.71 -19.75 7.81
N GLY A 2 9.00 -20.88 7.98
CA GLY A 2 7.57 -20.94 7.69
C GLY A 2 6.78 -20.37 8.87
N VAL A 3 6.27 -19.14 8.74
CA VAL A 3 5.32 -18.60 9.73
C VAL A 3 4.02 -19.40 9.58
N THR A 4 3.67 -20.19 10.59
CA THR A 4 2.42 -20.96 10.60
C THR A 4 1.25 -19.99 10.54
N LEU A 5 0.50 -20.01 9.44
CA LEU A 5 -0.64 -19.10 9.27
C LEU A 5 -1.70 -19.39 10.34
N PRO A 6 -2.28 -18.35 10.97
CA PRO A 6 -3.29 -18.54 12.00
C PRO A 6 -4.52 -19.24 11.43
N THR A 7 -4.93 -20.33 12.10
CA THR A 7 -6.13 -21.09 11.73
C THR A 7 -7.39 -20.41 12.26
N VAL A 8 -8.55 -20.76 11.68
CA VAL A 8 -9.86 -20.26 12.14
C VAL A 8 -10.10 -20.67 13.59
N ALA A 9 -9.79 -21.91 13.95
CA ALA A 9 -9.92 -22.41 15.33
C ALA A 9 -9.02 -21.62 16.31
N SER A 10 -7.77 -21.34 15.94
CA SER A 10 -6.87 -20.52 16.77
C SER A 10 -7.40 -19.11 16.97
N TYR A 11 -7.95 -18.48 15.92
CA TYR A 11 -8.58 -17.18 16.03
C TYR A 11 -9.81 -17.19 16.94
N GLN A 12 -10.70 -18.19 16.80
CA GLN A 12 -11.89 -18.32 17.65
C GLN A 12 -11.54 -18.54 19.11
N ASN A 13 -10.53 -19.37 19.41
CA ASN A 13 -10.06 -19.59 20.78
C ASN A 13 -9.52 -18.30 21.40
N ARG A 14 -8.70 -17.54 20.66
CA ARG A 14 -8.19 -16.24 21.11
C ARG A 14 -9.31 -15.22 21.32
N LEU A 15 -10.29 -15.19 20.43
CA LEU A 15 -11.45 -14.31 20.55
C LEU A 15 -12.31 -14.66 21.77
N ALA A 16 -12.51 -15.95 22.05
CA ALA A 16 -13.22 -16.40 23.25
C ALA A 16 -12.53 -15.94 24.53
N ILE A 17 -11.19 -15.97 24.57
CA ILE A 17 -10.42 -15.42 25.69
C ILE A 17 -10.73 -13.93 25.87
N VAL A 18 -10.58 -13.12 24.83
CA VAL A 18 -10.85 -11.66 24.89
C VAL A 18 -12.29 -11.36 25.33
N ASN A 19 -13.27 -12.10 24.79
CA ASN A 19 -14.68 -11.94 25.14
C ASN A 19 -15.01 -12.37 26.59
N SER A 20 -14.18 -13.22 27.20
CA SER A 20 -14.34 -13.66 28.59
C SER A 20 -13.78 -12.66 29.62
N SER A 21 -13.19 -11.55 29.18
CA SER A 21 -12.70 -10.50 30.08
C SER A 21 -13.82 -9.89 30.90
N THR A 22 -13.65 -9.86 32.23
CA THR A 22 -14.62 -9.28 33.16
C THR A 22 -14.30 -7.83 33.54
N THR A 23 -13.07 -7.37 33.29
CA THR A 23 -12.63 -5.99 33.59
C THR A 23 -11.92 -5.35 32.41
N MET A 24 -11.94 -4.01 32.34
CA MET A 24 -11.27 -3.24 31.28
C MET A 24 -9.75 -3.47 31.28
N THR A 25 -9.13 -3.63 32.45
CA THR A 25 -7.69 -3.91 32.58
C THR A 25 -7.35 -5.28 32.00
N GLN A 26 -8.16 -6.29 32.32
CA GLN A 26 -8.00 -7.64 31.78
C GLN A 26 -8.20 -7.65 30.27
N TYR A 27 -9.24 -6.96 29.77
CA TYR A 27 -9.51 -6.83 28.35
C TYR A 27 -8.31 -6.23 27.61
N LYS A 28 -7.77 -5.10 28.06
CA LYS A 28 -6.59 -4.48 27.45
C LYS A 28 -5.36 -5.41 27.46
N LYS A 29 -5.15 -6.15 28.55
CA LYS A 29 -4.06 -7.14 28.66
C LYS A 29 -4.25 -8.27 27.64
N GLN A 30 -5.44 -8.87 27.59
CA GLN A 30 -5.75 -9.96 26.68
C GLN A 30 -5.72 -9.52 25.21
N CYS A 31 -6.21 -8.32 24.88
CA CYS A 31 -6.11 -7.78 23.52
C CYS A 31 -4.65 -7.66 23.06
N LYS A 32 -3.76 -7.21 23.96
CA LYS A 32 -2.33 -7.09 23.68
C LYS A 32 -1.65 -8.45 23.49
N GLU A 33 -1.97 -9.43 24.34
CA GLU A 33 -1.38 -10.78 24.28
C GLU A 33 -1.91 -11.59 23.07
N MET A 34 -3.20 -11.48 22.78
CA MET A 34 -3.87 -12.26 21.73
C MET A 34 -3.77 -11.61 20.35
N GLY A 35 -3.55 -10.29 20.29
CA GLY A 35 -3.50 -9.50 19.06
C GLY A 35 -4.88 -9.26 18.43
N ILE A 36 -5.96 -9.36 19.23
CA ILE A 36 -7.35 -9.23 18.77
C ILE A 36 -8.09 -8.33 19.77
N CYS A 37 -8.79 -7.30 19.28
CA CYS A 37 -9.59 -6.42 20.13
C CYS A 37 -11.05 -6.85 20.24
N GLY A 38 -11.54 -7.73 19.36
CA GLY A 38 -12.93 -8.16 19.40
C GLY A 38 -13.35 -8.89 18.12
N PRO A 39 -14.63 -9.26 18.02
CA PRO A 39 -15.17 -9.86 16.82
C PRO A 39 -15.13 -8.86 15.67
N SER A 40 -14.79 -9.35 14.48
CA SER A 40 -14.87 -8.55 13.25
C SER A 40 -16.34 -8.28 12.88
N LEU A 41 -16.65 -7.09 12.38
CA LEU A 41 -17.98 -6.78 11.83
C LEU A 41 -18.41 -7.80 10.76
N PHE A 42 -17.46 -8.27 9.96
CA PHE A 42 -17.72 -9.27 8.91
C PHE A 42 -18.11 -10.66 9.45
N SER A 43 -17.89 -10.92 10.75
CA SER A 43 -18.37 -12.14 11.40
C SER A 43 -19.88 -12.12 11.65
N ALA A 44 -20.52 -10.95 11.60
CA ALA A 44 -21.98 -10.82 11.68
C ALA A 44 -22.68 -11.04 10.33
N LEU A 45 -21.94 -11.10 9.22
CA LEU A 45 -22.53 -11.33 7.91
C LEU A 45 -22.96 -12.79 7.74
N PRO A 46 -24.14 -13.06 7.16
CA PRO A 46 -24.66 -14.43 7.03
C PRO A 46 -23.85 -15.31 6.07
N LYS A 47 -23.11 -14.68 5.13
CA LYS A 47 -22.25 -15.35 4.17
C LYS A 47 -20.92 -14.60 4.07
N SER A 48 -19.89 -15.09 4.74
CA SER A 48 -18.53 -14.56 4.66
C SER A 48 -17.49 -15.67 4.79
N LEU A 49 -16.28 -15.44 4.29
CA LEU A 49 -15.15 -16.31 4.62
C LEU A 49 -14.81 -16.15 6.12
N PRO A 50 -14.43 -17.22 6.82
CA PRO A 50 -14.15 -17.13 8.25
C PRO A 50 -12.90 -16.28 8.53
N CYS A 51 -12.94 -15.49 9.61
CA CYS A 51 -11.75 -14.80 10.11
C CYS A 51 -10.71 -15.81 10.61
N PRO A 52 -9.40 -15.57 10.40
CA PRO A 52 -8.80 -14.39 9.77
C PRO A 52 -8.63 -14.52 8.24
N LYS A 53 -9.16 -15.60 7.63
CA LYS A 53 -8.93 -15.88 6.20
C LYS A 53 -9.59 -14.85 5.28
N LEU A 54 -10.63 -14.15 5.74
CA LEU A 54 -11.35 -13.14 4.98
C LEU A 54 -10.46 -11.98 4.49
N PHE A 55 -9.40 -11.62 5.22
CA PHE A 55 -8.62 -10.42 4.94
C PHE A 55 -7.32 -10.77 4.19
N PRO A 56 -7.26 -10.59 2.86
CA PRO A 56 -5.98 -10.50 2.16
C PRO A 56 -5.25 -9.21 2.55
N PRO A 57 -3.91 -9.14 2.36
CA PRO A 57 -3.19 -7.89 2.50
C PRO A 57 -3.71 -6.92 1.45
N ASP A 58 -3.98 -5.68 1.86
CA ASP A 58 -4.25 -4.64 0.88
C ASP A 58 -2.94 -4.17 0.25
N LEU A 59 -2.81 -4.46 -1.04
CA LEU A 59 -1.62 -4.14 -1.81
C LEU A 59 -1.48 -2.62 -2.02
N MET A 60 -2.58 -1.89 -2.22
CA MET A 60 -2.53 -0.45 -2.50
C MET A 60 -1.86 0.31 -1.35
N HIS A 61 -2.38 0.16 -0.12
CA HIS A 61 -1.83 0.84 1.04
C HIS A 61 -0.46 0.29 1.43
N LEU A 62 -0.19 -1.00 1.21
CA LEU A 62 1.13 -1.56 1.48
C LEU A 62 2.21 -0.91 0.61
N ILE A 63 1.97 -0.76 -0.69
CA ILE A 63 2.86 -0.09 -1.63
C ILE A 63 3.00 1.39 -1.28
N TYR A 64 1.90 2.06 -0.95
CA TYR A 64 1.94 3.46 -0.51
C TYR A 64 2.83 3.65 0.73
N ASN A 65 2.58 2.88 1.78
CA ASN A 65 3.32 2.96 3.04
C ASN A 65 4.80 2.58 2.85
N THR A 66 5.09 1.60 2.00
CA THR A 66 6.47 1.20 1.68
C THR A 66 7.16 2.30 0.88
N GLY A 67 6.51 2.84 -0.15
CA GLY A 67 7.05 3.91 -0.98
C GLY A 67 7.34 5.17 -0.17
N GLN A 68 6.40 5.58 0.68
CA GLN A 68 6.56 6.71 1.59
C GLN A 68 7.75 6.50 2.54
N LEU A 69 7.85 5.32 3.17
CA LEU A 69 8.96 4.98 4.05
C LEU A 69 10.32 5.05 3.33
N MET A 70 10.42 4.41 2.16
CA MET A 70 11.67 4.41 1.40
C MET A 70 12.06 5.83 0.99
N LEU A 71 11.11 6.66 0.53
CA LEU A 71 11.39 8.04 0.18
C LEU A 71 11.84 8.88 1.39
N GLN A 72 11.18 8.71 2.54
CA GLN A 72 11.56 9.40 3.78
C GLN A 72 12.97 9.01 4.27
N LEU A 73 13.38 7.76 4.04
CA LEU A 73 14.74 7.31 4.35
C LEU A 73 15.76 7.93 3.39
N PHE A 74 15.48 7.91 2.08
CA PHE A 74 16.37 8.48 1.07
C PHE A 74 16.50 10.00 1.20
N TRP A 75 15.41 10.68 1.58
CA TRP A 75 15.40 12.11 1.80
C TRP A 75 15.91 12.53 3.19
N GLY A 76 15.99 11.59 4.14
CA GLY A 76 16.40 11.91 5.51
C GLY A 76 15.32 12.63 6.34
N THR A 77 14.06 12.55 5.94
CA THR A 77 12.93 13.25 6.59
C THR A 77 12.10 12.35 7.51
N ILE A 78 12.41 11.05 7.57
CA ILE A 78 11.82 10.16 8.57
C ILE A 78 12.09 10.71 9.98
N ASP A 79 11.16 10.52 10.90
CA ASP A 79 11.37 10.88 12.29
C ASP A 79 12.63 10.19 12.83
N HIS A 80 13.41 10.93 13.63
CA HIS A 80 14.65 10.47 14.22
C HIS A 80 15.10 11.38 15.37
N ASN A 81 16.04 10.89 16.19
CA ASN A 81 16.69 11.73 17.20
C ASN A 81 17.63 12.75 16.55
N LYS A 82 17.18 14.01 16.48
CA LYS A 82 17.90 15.12 15.83
C LYS A 82 19.26 15.46 16.46
N VAL A 83 19.51 15.08 17.71
CA VAL A 83 20.75 15.41 18.43
C VAL A 83 21.86 14.42 18.09
N SER A 84 21.55 13.12 18.15
CA SER A 84 22.55 12.05 18.02
C SER A 84 22.53 11.32 16.68
N ASN A 85 21.46 11.45 15.89
CA ASN A 85 21.26 10.68 14.68
C ASN A 85 20.92 11.56 13.46
N LYS A 86 21.91 12.31 12.98
CA LYS A 86 21.71 13.26 11.86
C LYS A 86 21.66 12.52 10.52
N PRO A 87 20.74 12.88 9.61
CA PRO A 87 20.65 12.22 8.30
C PRO A 87 21.89 12.40 7.41
N SER A 88 22.69 13.44 7.64
CA SER A 88 24.00 13.63 6.99
C SER A 88 24.97 12.46 7.20
N ASN A 89 24.73 11.62 8.21
CA ASN A 89 25.56 10.48 8.55
C ASN A 89 24.99 9.16 8.01
N TRP A 90 23.88 9.20 7.28
CA TRP A 90 23.23 8.02 6.74
C TRP A 90 23.65 7.83 5.29
N ASP A 91 24.39 6.75 5.01
CA ASP A 91 24.79 6.38 3.65
C ASP A 91 23.60 6.23 2.68
N PHE A 92 22.42 5.92 3.23
CA PHE A 92 21.19 5.77 2.47
C PHE A 92 20.41 7.07 2.26
N ALA A 93 20.75 8.17 2.95
CA ALA A 93 20.06 9.45 2.81
C ALA A 93 20.60 10.27 1.62
N ILE A 94 20.56 9.66 0.44
CA ILE A 94 21.17 10.16 -0.79
C ILE A 94 20.52 11.45 -1.35
N LEU A 95 19.35 11.84 -0.85
CA LEU A 95 18.63 13.06 -1.24
C LEU A 95 18.62 14.13 -0.13
N TYR A 96 19.41 13.95 0.93
CA TYR A 96 19.34 14.81 2.12
C TYR A 96 19.95 16.20 1.92
N HIS A 97 21.01 16.34 1.13
CA HIS A 97 21.68 17.63 0.99
C HIS A 97 20.80 18.63 0.24
N SER A 98 21.01 19.92 0.54
CA SER A 98 20.32 21.02 -0.13
C SER A 98 20.56 20.92 -1.63
N ASP A 99 19.50 21.01 -2.42
CA ASP A 99 19.42 20.88 -3.89
C ASP A 99 19.28 19.45 -4.45
N ASP A 100 19.66 18.41 -3.71
CA ASP A 100 19.56 17.03 -4.21
C ASP A 100 18.09 16.61 -4.42
N PHE A 101 17.22 16.90 -3.45
CA PHE A 101 15.80 16.56 -3.56
C PHE A 101 15.09 17.37 -4.66
N ALA A 102 15.46 18.64 -4.84
CA ALA A 102 14.91 19.49 -5.90
C ALA A 102 15.36 19.01 -7.30
N THR A 103 16.63 18.62 -7.43
CA THR A 103 17.19 18.06 -8.67
C THR A 103 16.55 16.72 -8.99
N PHE A 104 16.43 15.84 -7.99
CA PHE A 104 15.69 14.58 -8.09
C PHE A 104 14.24 14.81 -8.52
N GLY A 105 13.58 15.80 -7.94
CA GLY A 105 12.22 16.18 -8.28
C GLY A 105 12.02 16.52 -9.76
N LYS A 106 12.90 17.35 -10.32
CA LYS A 106 12.92 17.68 -11.75
C LYS A 106 13.25 16.47 -12.63
N ALA A 107 14.16 15.60 -12.19
CA ALA A 107 14.49 14.39 -12.93
C ALA A 107 13.30 13.41 -12.98
N VAL A 108 12.54 13.29 -11.89
CA VAL A 108 11.29 12.51 -11.83
C VAL A 108 10.27 13.08 -12.80
N GLU A 109 10.02 14.39 -12.75
CA GLU A 109 9.07 15.05 -13.65
C GLU A 109 9.44 14.82 -15.12
N HIS A 110 10.71 15.03 -15.48
CA HIS A 110 11.18 14.78 -16.84
C HIS A 110 11.03 13.30 -17.26
N ALA A 111 11.41 12.37 -16.39
CA ALA A 111 11.29 10.94 -16.67
C ALA A 111 9.83 10.46 -16.74
N SER A 112 8.93 11.14 -16.02
CA SER A 112 7.51 10.80 -15.96
C SER A 112 6.84 10.88 -17.34
N HIS A 113 7.26 11.81 -18.21
CA HIS A 113 6.73 11.96 -19.57
C HIS A 113 6.94 10.72 -20.46
N PHE A 114 7.89 9.85 -20.11
CA PHE A 114 8.17 8.62 -20.85
C PHE A 114 7.43 7.40 -20.29
N ILE A 115 6.64 7.57 -19.23
CA ILE A 115 5.86 6.50 -18.61
C ILE A 115 4.43 6.54 -19.14
N LEU A 116 4.07 5.49 -19.86
CA LEU A 116 2.67 5.21 -20.21
C LEU A 116 1.89 4.85 -18.93
N THR A 117 1.03 5.77 -18.47
CA THR A 117 0.02 5.48 -17.45
C THR A 117 -1.33 5.27 -18.13
N CYS A 118 -1.91 4.07 -18.00
CA CYS A 118 -3.26 3.78 -18.50
C CYS A 118 -4.37 4.10 -17.48
N VAL A 119 -4.03 4.69 -16.33
CA VAL A 119 -4.92 4.86 -15.18
C VAL A 119 -5.16 6.33 -14.81
N GLU A 120 -4.18 7.21 -15.01
CA GLU A 120 -4.34 8.66 -14.81
C GLU A 120 -3.74 9.43 -16.00
N ASP A 121 -4.28 10.62 -16.25
CA ASP A 121 -3.89 11.55 -17.31
C ASP A 121 -2.49 12.17 -17.11
N CYS A 122 -1.87 11.98 -15.93
CA CYS A 122 -0.56 12.55 -15.62
C CYS A 122 0.33 11.53 -14.91
N ALA A 123 1.57 11.41 -15.40
CA ALA A 123 2.61 10.63 -14.78
C ALA A 123 3.09 11.30 -13.46
N SER A 124 3.82 10.54 -12.63
CA SER A 124 4.29 10.94 -11.30
C SER A 124 4.77 12.40 -11.24
N CYS A 125 4.09 13.27 -10.50
CA CYS A 125 4.47 14.68 -10.41
C CYS A 125 5.81 14.84 -9.64
N ASN A 126 6.43 16.00 -9.80
CA ASN A 126 7.62 16.40 -9.06
C ASN A 126 7.39 16.23 -7.53
N PRO A 127 8.05 15.28 -6.85
CA PRO A 127 7.88 15.08 -5.41
C PRO A 127 8.32 16.28 -4.58
N ALA A 128 9.30 17.07 -5.05
CA ALA A 128 9.76 18.25 -4.33
C ALA A 128 8.67 19.32 -4.17
N GLU A 129 7.72 19.38 -5.11
CA GLU A 129 6.64 20.37 -5.12
C GLU A 129 5.34 19.83 -4.51
N LYS A 130 5.07 18.54 -4.69
CA LYS A 130 3.76 17.95 -4.38
C LYS A 130 3.71 17.08 -3.12
N ILE A 131 4.85 16.69 -2.55
CA ILE A 131 4.85 15.71 -1.45
C ILE A 131 4.02 16.14 -0.24
N ASN A 132 3.96 17.46 0.04
CA ASN A 132 3.22 18.04 1.14
C ASN A 132 1.75 18.40 0.80
N SER A 133 1.35 18.33 -0.47
CA SER A 133 0.02 18.73 -0.96
C SER A 133 -0.85 17.56 -1.44
N GLY A 134 -0.46 16.32 -1.11
CA GLY A 134 -1.25 15.12 -1.39
C GLY A 134 -0.68 14.26 -2.52
N TYR A 135 0.54 13.74 -2.32
CA TYR A 135 1.15 12.76 -3.23
C TYR A 135 0.39 11.44 -3.18
N LYS A 136 -0.13 10.99 -4.32
CA LYS A 136 -1.04 9.84 -4.39
C LYS A 136 -0.30 8.52 -4.28
N ALA A 137 -1.03 7.46 -3.90
CA ALA A 137 -0.49 6.11 -3.86
C ALA A 137 0.07 5.62 -5.20
N LEU A 138 -0.57 5.98 -6.33
CA LEU A 138 -0.08 5.63 -7.66
C LEU A 138 1.24 6.34 -7.98
N GLU A 139 1.40 7.59 -7.54
CA GLU A 139 2.63 8.35 -7.74
C GLU A 139 3.78 7.74 -6.94
N TYR A 140 3.57 7.39 -5.66
CA TYR A 140 4.56 6.64 -4.88
C TYR A 140 4.92 5.31 -5.52
N HIS A 141 3.93 4.60 -6.08
CA HIS A 141 4.17 3.35 -6.78
C HIS A 141 5.15 3.54 -7.94
N ILE A 142 4.85 4.50 -8.83
CA ILE A 142 5.66 4.77 -10.02
C ILE A 142 7.04 5.31 -9.64
N LEU A 143 7.07 6.28 -8.73
CA LEU A 143 8.29 6.90 -8.23
C LEU A 143 9.27 5.85 -7.70
N ILE A 144 8.87 5.09 -6.69
CA ILE A 144 9.79 4.22 -5.95
C ILE A 144 10.08 2.92 -6.71
N PHE A 145 9.05 2.24 -7.22
CA PHE A 145 9.24 0.89 -7.75
C PHE A 145 9.57 0.85 -9.24
N ARG A 146 9.49 1.99 -9.95
CA ARG A 146 9.87 2.10 -11.37
C ARG A 146 10.97 3.12 -11.60
N LEU A 147 10.72 4.41 -11.31
CA LEU A 147 11.65 5.49 -11.63
C LEU A 147 12.96 5.43 -10.82
N CYS A 148 12.88 5.31 -9.50
CA CYS A 148 14.04 5.29 -8.60
C CYS A 148 15.04 4.18 -8.94
N THR A 149 14.59 3.05 -9.51
CA THR A 149 15.53 1.98 -9.90
C THR A 149 16.49 2.42 -11.01
N GLY A 150 16.08 3.33 -11.88
CA GLY A 150 16.95 3.96 -12.87
C GLY A 150 17.65 5.21 -12.33
N LEU A 151 16.89 6.10 -11.67
CA LEU A 151 17.41 7.39 -11.21
C LEU A 151 18.51 7.26 -10.15
N PHE A 152 18.47 6.22 -9.31
CA PHE A 152 19.50 6.00 -8.29
C PHE A 152 20.73 5.24 -8.79
N TYR A 153 20.76 4.82 -10.06
CA TYR A 153 21.93 4.19 -10.65
C TYR A 153 23.11 5.17 -10.69
N GLY A 154 24.21 4.81 -10.02
CA GLY A 154 25.40 5.66 -9.91
C GLY A 154 25.30 6.79 -8.87
N GLN A 155 24.12 7.04 -8.28
CA GLN A 155 23.95 7.99 -7.17
C GLN A 155 24.02 7.29 -5.80
N MET A 156 23.38 6.12 -5.70
CA MET A 156 23.33 5.35 -4.46
C MET A 156 24.58 4.47 -4.30
N PRO A 157 25.09 4.26 -3.07
CA PRO A 157 26.16 3.30 -2.83
C PRO A 157 25.84 1.92 -3.43
N PRO A 158 26.79 1.23 -4.08
CA PRO A 158 26.51 0.01 -4.84
C PRO A 158 25.79 -1.08 -4.04
N TYR A 159 26.15 -1.24 -2.76
CA TYR A 159 25.52 -2.24 -1.89
C TYR A 159 24.05 -1.95 -1.60
N LEU A 160 23.69 -0.67 -1.41
CA LEU A 160 22.30 -0.23 -1.22
C LEU A 160 21.51 -0.33 -2.51
N TYR A 161 22.12 0.01 -3.65
CA TYR A 161 21.48 -0.12 -4.95
C TYR A 161 21.13 -1.59 -5.26
N CYS A 162 22.08 -2.50 -5.06
CA CYS A 162 21.87 -3.94 -5.20
C CYS A 162 20.80 -4.49 -4.23
N HIS A 163 20.63 -3.87 -3.05
CA HIS A 163 19.56 -4.20 -2.10
C HIS A 163 18.19 -3.66 -2.53
N PHE A 164 18.14 -2.44 -3.05
CA PHE A 164 16.91 -1.74 -3.41
C PHE A 164 16.26 -2.29 -4.70
N CYS A 165 17.05 -2.62 -5.72
CA CYS A 165 16.53 -3.10 -7.00
C CYS A 165 15.65 -4.37 -6.91
N PRO A 166 16.00 -5.40 -6.11
CA PRO A 166 15.14 -6.56 -5.87
C PRO A 166 13.73 -6.21 -5.37
N LEU A 167 13.57 -5.17 -4.54
CA LEU A 167 12.26 -4.68 -4.09
C LEU A 167 11.43 -4.19 -5.28
N GLY A 168 11.99 -3.27 -6.08
CA GLY A 168 11.33 -2.74 -7.28
C GLY A 168 10.93 -3.85 -8.25
N SER A 169 11.84 -4.80 -8.50
CA SER A 169 11.59 -5.96 -9.35
C SER A 169 10.45 -6.85 -8.84
N ALA A 170 10.45 -7.19 -7.55
CA ALA A 170 9.41 -8.02 -6.94
C ALA A 170 8.03 -7.35 -6.99
N ILE A 171 7.95 -6.05 -6.67
CA ILE A 171 6.70 -5.30 -6.75
C ILE A 171 6.20 -5.21 -8.19
N CYS A 172 7.09 -4.97 -9.17
CA CYS A 172 6.72 -5.01 -10.58
C CYS A 172 6.14 -6.36 -10.99
N ILE A 173 6.76 -7.49 -10.59
CA ILE A 173 6.25 -8.84 -10.88
C ILE A 173 4.85 -9.04 -10.30
N ILE A 174 4.62 -8.62 -9.06
CA ILE A 174 3.31 -8.76 -8.40
C ILE A 174 2.22 -8.00 -9.16
N HIS A 175 2.53 -6.83 -9.72
CA HIS A 175 1.57 -6.00 -10.46
C HIS A 175 1.35 -6.44 -11.91
N ARG A 176 2.17 -7.37 -12.45
CA ARG A 176 1.93 -7.90 -13.80
C ARG A 176 0.61 -8.66 -13.84
N ARG A 177 -0.15 -8.45 -14.93
CA ARG A 177 -1.39 -9.19 -15.23
C ARG A 177 -1.12 -10.68 -15.38
N HIS A 178 -0.09 -11.02 -16.16
CA HIS A 178 0.37 -12.39 -16.35
C HIS A 178 1.70 -12.58 -15.63
N LYS A 179 1.75 -13.57 -14.74
CA LYS A 179 2.92 -13.92 -13.93
C LYS A 179 2.95 -15.43 -13.73
N SER A 180 4.09 -16.04 -13.98
CA SER A 180 4.28 -17.47 -13.79
C SER A 180 4.48 -17.80 -12.31
N LYS A 181 4.31 -19.07 -11.94
CA LYS A 181 4.68 -19.55 -10.60
C LYS A 181 6.16 -19.28 -10.29
N GLN A 182 7.04 -19.41 -11.28
CA GLN A 182 8.47 -19.16 -11.11
C GLN A 182 8.75 -17.68 -10.83
N ASP A 183 8.07 -16.76 -11.51
CA ASP A 183 8.19 -15.32 -11.24
C ASP A 183 7.80 -15.00 -9.80
N LEU A 184 6.68 -15.57 -9.34
CA LEU A 184 6.20 -15.39 -7.97
C LEU A 184 7.18 -15.93 -6.92
N LEU A 185 7.77 -17.11 -7.16
CA LEU A 185 8.78 -17.68 -6.27
C LEU A 185 10.07 -16.84 -6.25
N GLY A 186 10.49 -16.31 -7.41
CA GLY A 186 11.61 -15.37 -7.50
C GLY A 186 11.33 -14.08 -6.72
N ALA A 187 10.13 -13.50 -6.89
CA ALA A 187 9.70 -12.33 -6.13
C ALA A 187 9.64 -12.62 -4.62
N CYS A 188 9.21 -13.81 -4.21
CA CYS A 188 9.19 -14.23 -2.81
C CYS A 188 10.60 -14.19 -2.20
N LYS A 189 11.57 -14.78 -2.91
CA LYS A 189 12.98 -14.74 -2.51
C LYS A 189 13.49 -13.31 -2.37
N ASN A 190 13.24 -12.47 -3.39
CA ASN A 190 13.69 -11.08 -3.39
C ASN A 190 13.10 -10.28 -2.22
N LEU A 191 11.82 -10.46 -1.90
CA LEU A 191 11.18 -9.79 -0.76
C LEU A 191 11.72 -10.31 0.59
N ALA A 192 11.93 -11.62 0.71
CA ALA A 192 12.51 -12.20 1.92
C ALA A 192 13.92 -11.68 2.20
N GLU A 193 14.76 -11.65 1.17
CA GLU A 193 16.12 -11.11 1.23
C GLU A 193 16.11 -9.60 1.50
N PHE A 194 15.22 -8.86 0.83
CA PHE A 194 15.05 -7.43 1.07
C PHE A 194 14.74 -7.13 2.53
N VAL A 195 13.79 -7.83 3.16
CA VAL A 195 13.40 -7.60 4.56
C VAL A 195 14.54 -7.87 5.53
N VAL A 196 15.29 -8.97 5.34
CA VAL A 196 16.45 -9.31 6.18
C VAL A 196 17.53 -8.25 6.06
N LEU A 197 17.88 -7.86 4.83
CA LEU A 197 18.92 -6.86 4.59
C LEU A 197 18.47 -5.45 4.94
N TYR A 198 17.17 -5.16 4.95
CA TYR A 198 16.63 -3.88 5.37
C TYR A 198 16.96 -3.62 6.85
N GLU A 199 16.83 -4.64 7.70
CA GLU A 199 17.20 -4.55 9.11
C GLU A 199 18.69 -4.24 9.29
N HIS A 200 19.54 -4.81 8.43
CA HIS A 200 20.98 -4.59 8.48
C HIS A 200 21.38 -3.19 7.97
N TYR A 201 20.85 -2.75 6.83
CA TYR A 201 21.29 -1.52 6.17
C TYR A 201 20.65 -0.25 6.71
N TYR A 202 19.34 -0.24 6.98
CA TYR A 202 18.61 0.95 7.42
C TYR A 202 18.47 1.00 8.93
N TYR A 203 17.92 -0.05 9.54
CA TYR A 203 17.71 -0.11 10.99
C TYR A 203 19.02 -0.28 11.76
N GLN A 204 19.98 -1.04 11.21
CA GLN A 204 21.31 -1.28 11.78
C GLN A 204 21.29 -1.86 13.21
N HIS A 205 20.15 -2.42 13.63
CA HIS A 205 19.91 -2.89 14.99
C HIS A 205 20.11 -1.83 16.07
N LYS A 206 19.95 -0.54 15.74
CA LYS A 206 20.16 0.56 16.69
C LYS A 206 18.84 1.02 17.28
N MET A 207 18.81 1.19 18.60
CA MET A 207 17.59 1.64 19.31
C MET A 207 17.10 3.01 18.83
N ASN A 208 18.00 3.90 18.41
CA ASN A 208 17.65 5.22 17.88
C ASN A 208 17.05 5.18 16.46
N HIS A 209 17.01 4.01 15.80
CA HIS A 209 16.40 3.79 14.49
C HIS A 209 15.06 3.03 14.58
N LEU A 210 14.50 2.86 15.78
CA LEU A 210 13.25 2.11 15.97
C LEU A 210 12.08 2.65 15.11
N GLN A 211 12.09 3.95 14.81
CA GLN A 211 11.08 4.61 13.98
C GLN A 211 11.12 4.17 12.50
N PHE A 212 12.20 3.54 12.06
CA PHE A 212 12.37 3.01 10.71
C PHE A 212 11.65 1.66 10.57
N VAL A 213 11.43 0.95 11.68
CA VAL A 213 10.75 -0.35 11.71
C VAL A 213 9.25 -0.14 11.56
N ARG A 214 8.77 -0.15 10.32
CA ARG A 214 7.33 -0.03 10.00
C ARG A 214 6.72 -1.40 9.66
N PRO A 215 5.46 -1.65 10.05
CA PRO A 215 4.78 -2.91 9.73
C PRO A 215 4.73 -3.23 8.23
N CYS A 216 4.73 -2.21 7.36
CA CYS A 216 4.71 -2.38 5.91
C CYS A 216 5.90 -3.23 5.41
N ILE A 217 7.10 -3.11 6.00
CA ILE A 217 8.26 -3.91 5.59
C ILE A 217 8.01 -5.40 5.81
N HIS A 218 7.51 -5.80 6.99
CA HIS A 218 7.26 -7.22 7.27
C HIS A 218 6.04 -7.77 6.52
N LEU A 219 5.05 -6.93 6.22
CA LEU A 219 3.88 -7.31 5.42
C LEU A 219 4.27 -7.77 4.00
N LEU A 220 5.42 -7.31 3.46
CA LEU A 220 5.95 -7.76 2.17
C LEU A 220 6.15 -9.29 2.11
N LEU A 221 6.56 -9.90 3.22
CA LEU A 221 6.79 -11.36 3.31
C LEU A 221 5.53 -12.18 3.04
N HIS A 222 4.35 -11.59 3.21
CA HIS A 222 3.09 -12.28 3.05
C HIS A 222 2.49 -12.14 1.64
N LEU A 223 3.04 -11.27 0.78
CA LEU A 223 2.42 -10.96 -0.51
C LEU A 223 2.29 -12.20 -1.40
N ILE A 224 3.35 -12.99 -1.52
CA ILE A 224 3.35 -14.11 -2.46
C ILE A 224 2.48 -15.27 -1.96
N ASP A 225 2.59 -15.64 -0.68
CA ASP A 225 1.72 -16.66 -0.07
C ASP A 225 0.25 -16.31 -0.20
N LYS A 226 -0.08 -15.03 -0.03
CA LYS A 226 -1.46 -14.54 -0.19
C LYS A 226 -1.88 -14.55 -1.65
N THR A 227 -0.98 -14.21 -2.57
CA THR A 227 -1.25 -14.31 -4.01
C THR A 227 -1.60 -15.75 -4.41
N PHE A 228 -0.87 -16.76 -3.92
CA PHE A 228 -1.23 -18.16 -4.17
C PHE A 228 -2.58 -18.57 -3.57
N ARG A 229 -2.97 -17.95 -2.46
CA ARG A 229 -4.21 -18.28 -1.75
C ARG A 229 -5.45 -17.63 -2.36
N VAL A 230 -5.38 -16.34 -2.70
CA VAL A 230 -6.55 -15.55 -3.11
C VAL A 230 -6.52 -15.11 -4.58
N GLY A 231 -5.44 -15.41 -5.30
CA GLY A 231 -5.25 -14.93 -6.67
C GLY A 231 -4.55 -13.58 -6.72
N SER A 232 -4.82 -12.80 -7.77
CA SER A 232 -4.10 -11.55 -8.02
C SER A 232 -4.41 -10.49 -6.96
N LEU A 233 -3.42 -10.13 -6.14
CA LEU A 233 -3.56 -9.06 -5.15
C LEU A 233 -3.79 -7.69 -5.78
N THR A 234 -3.41 -7.49 -7.04
CA THR A 234 -3.70 -6.27 -7.80
C THR A 234 -5.20 -6.13 -8.08
N GLU A 235 -5.89 -7.24 -8.37
CA GLU A 235 -7.33 -7.22 -8.64
C GLU A 235 -8.16 -7.08 -7.35
N LEU A 236 -7.60 -7.53 -6.23
CA LEU A 236 -8.21 -7.42 -4.89
C LEU A 236 -7.81 -6.14 -4.14
N SER A 237 -6.97 -5.31 -4.73
CA SER A 237 -6.50 -4.08 -4.10
C SER A 237 -7.60 -3.02 -4.06
N GLN A 238 -7.44 -2.05 -3.16
CA GLN A 238 -8.49 -1.07 -2.90
C GLN A 238 -8.63 0.04 -3.95
N TRP A 239 -7.86 0.05 -5.04
CA TRP A 239 -7.90 1.13 -6.05
C TRP A 239 -9.31 1.45 -6.55
N THR A 240 -10.05 0.41 -6.96
CA THR A 240 -11.42 0.58 -7.47
C THR A 240 -12.37 1.01 -6.36
N MET A 241 -12.21 0.45 -5.16
CA MET A 241 -13.05 0.78 -4.01
C MET A 241 -12.88 2.24 -3.58
N GLU A 242 -11.64 2.70 -3.43
CA GLU A 242 -11.32 4.10 -3.10
C GLU A 242 -11.84 5.05 -4.19
N ARG A 243 -11.64 4.71 -5.47
CA ARG A 243 -12.19 5.50 -6.58
C ARG A 243 -13.71 5.60 -6.53
N THR A 244 -14.39 4.50 -6.22
CA THR A 244 -15.85 4.45 -6.05
C THR A 244 -16.29 5.27 -4.85
N ILE A 245 -15.59 5.18 -3.72
CA ILE A 245 -15.87 5.99 -2.53
C ILE A 245 -15.74 7.47 -2.87
N SER A 246 -14.63 7.92 -3.45
CA SER A 246 -14.45 9.33 -3.83
C SER A 246 -15.54 9.81 -4.80
N ASN A 247 -15.95 8.97 -5.76
CA ASN A 247 -17.05 9.32 -6.67
C ASN A 247 -18.37 9.53 -5.95
N TYR A 248 -18.66 8.74 -4.92
CA TYR A 248 -19.86 8.89 -4.10
C TYR A 248 -19.76 10.05 -3.11
N GLU A 249 -18.61 10.28 -2.50
CA GLU A 249 -18.38 11.41 -1.58
C GLU A 249 -18.70 12.76 -2.25
N HIS A 250 -18.28 12.96 -3.49
CA HIS A 250 -18.61 14.16 -4.26
C HIS A 250 -20.11 14.34 -4.56
N ARG A 251 -20.90 13.27 -4.44
CA ARG A 251 -22.34 13.26 -4.71
C ARG A 251 -23.19 13.38 -3.44
N ILE A 252 -22.58 13.26 -2.26
CA ILE A 252 -23.26 13.51 -1.00
C ILE A 252 -23.43 15.04 -0.87
N GLN A 253 -24.57 15.55 -1.32
CA GLN A 253 -24.86 16.99 -1.36
C GLN A 253 -25.75 17.48 -0.21
N LEU A 254 -26.24 16.56 0.65
CA LEU A 254 -27.21 16.88 1.69
C LEU A 254 -26.69 16.57 3.10
N ASP A 255 -26.34 17.61 3.85
CA ASP A 255 -25.80 17.49 5.21
C ASP A 255 -26.82 16.95 6.23
N THR A 256 -28.13 17.12 5.98
CA THR A 256 -29.19 16.73 6.91
C THR A 256 -29.62 15.26 6.78
N ASN A 257 -29.48 14.66 5.60
CA ASN A 257 -29.76 13.23 5.38
C ASN A 257 -28.80 12.63 4.34
N PRO A 258 -27.49 12.54 4.67
CA PRO A 258 -26.47 12.10 3.74
C PRO A 258 -26.69 10.65 3.28
N TYR A 259 -27.17 9.78 4.17
CA TYR A 259 -27.40 8.36 3.85
C TYR A 259 -28.60 8.15 2.93
N GLY A 260 -29.68 8.92 3.09
CA GLY A 260 -30.83 8.85 2.20
C GLY A 260 -30.48 9.30 0.78
N ASN A 261 -29.73 10.39 0.66
CA ASN A 261 -29.23 10.89 -0.63
C ASN A 261 -28.27 9.88 -1.29
N LEU A 262 -27.31 9.34 -0.53
CA LEU A 262 -26.39 8.30 -1.02
C LEU A 262 -27.13 7.04 -1.48
N GLY A 263 -28.15 6.61 -0.74
CA GLY A 263 -28.97 5.45 -1.11
C GLY A 263 -29.64 5.62 -2.47
N GLN A 264 -30.20 6.81 -2.73
CA GLN A 264 -30.82 7.15 -4.01
C GLN A 264 -29.80 7.15 -5.16
N GLU A 265 -28.64 7.79 -4.97
CA GLU A 265 -27.55 7.82 -5.95
C GLU A 265 -27.05 6.41 -6.33
N ILE A 266 -26.94 5.51 -5.35
CA ILE A 266 -26.55 4.12 -5.58
C ILE A 266 -27.61 3.39 -6.43
N ILE A 267 -28.90 3.59 -6.13
CA ILE A 267 -30.00 2.97 -6.90
C ILE A 267 -29.98 3.46 -8.35
N GLU A 268 -29.86 4.78 -8.56
CA GLU A 268 -29.84 5.37 -9.90
C GLU A 268 -28.63 4.85 -10.72
N GLN A 269 -27.44 4.80 -10.11
CA GLN A 269 -26.26 4.26 -10.77
C GLN A 269 -26.42 2.76 -11.09
N ALA A 270 -27.04 1.99 -10.20
CA ALA A 270 -27.32 0.57 -10.43
C ALA A 270 -28.30 0.35 -11.59
N MET A 271 -29.34 1.18 -11.69
CA MET A 271 -30.29 1.15 -12.81
C MET A 271 -29.61 1.47 -14.14
N VAL A 272 -28.78 2.51 -14.18
CA VAL A 272 -28.01 2.89 -15.38
C VAL A 272 -27.05 1.76 -15.79
N ASN A 273 -26.33 1.17 -14.83
CA ASN A 273 -25.43 0.05 -15.10
C ASN A 273 -26.19 -1.18 -15.62
N ALA A 274 -27.40 -1.45 -15.11
CA ALA A 274 -28.25 -2.54 -15.60
C ALA A 274 -28.69 -2.31 -17.06
N LEU A 275 -29.08 -1.08 -17.41
CA LEU A 275 -29.42 -0.72 -18.79
C LEU A 275 -28.22 -0.91 -19.74
N PHE A 276 -27.01 -0.48 -19.34
CA PHE A 276 -25.77 -0.70 -20.11
C PHE A 276 -25.35 -2.18 -20.22
N ALA A 277 -25.78 -3.03 -19.29
CA ALA A 277 -25.54 -4.47 -19.35
C ALA A 277 -26.54 -5.17 -20.29
N MET A 278 -27.78 -4.65 -20.38
CA MET A 278 -28.84 -5.21 -21.22
C MET A 278 -28.68 -4.82 -22.70
N ASP A 279 -28.23 -3.60 -23.00
CA ASP A 279 -28.03 -3.13 -24.37
C ASP A 279 -26.56 -2.73 -24.63
N SER A 280 -25.86 -3.54 -25.43
CA SER A 280 -24.47 -3.31 -25.82
C SER A 280 -24.27 -2.08 -26.72
N LEU A 281 -25.33 -1.57 -27.37
CA LEU A 281 -25.24 -0.42 -28.28
C LEU A 281 -25.20 0.92 -27.55
N LEU A 282 -25.68 0.99 -26.31
CA LEU A 282 -25.61 2.20 -25.47
C LEU A 282 -24.17 2.55 -25.05
N ARG A 283 -23.21 1.60 -25.16
CA ARG A 283 -21.81 1.84 -24.78
C ARG A 283 -21.05 2.78 -25.72
N TYR A 284 -21.55 3.03 -26.93
CA TYR A 284 -20.80 3.76 -27.95
C TYR A 284 -21.01 5.29 -27.92
N HIS A 285 -21.98 5.80 -27.15
CA HIS A 285 -22.41 7.21 -27.26
C HIS A 285 -22.19 8.13 -26.05
N ASP A 286 -21.74 7.65 -24.88
CA ASP A 286 -21.61 8.53 -23.70
C ASP A 286 -20.21 8.52 -23.10
N ILE A 287 -19.30 9.29 -23.71
CA ILE A 287 -18.12 9.84 -23.04
C ILE A 287 -18.32 11.34 -22.93
N ASN A 288 -19.21 11.78 -22.03
CA ASN A 288 -19.19 13.09 -21.37
C ASN A 288 -20.43 13.25 -20.48
N TRP A 289 -20.48 12.51 -19.37
CA TRP A 289 -21.42 12.86 -18.32
C TRP A 289 -20.74 13.73 -17.27
N LYS A 290 -20.51 15.00 -17.63
CA LYS A 290 -20.64 16.08 -16.65
C LYS A 290 -22.09 16.53 -16.71
N ARG A 291 -22.93 16.02 -15.82
CA ARG A 291 -24.17 16.74 -15.50
C ARG A 291 -23.81 18.01 -14.73
N PRO A 292 -24.56 19.11 -14.94
CA PRO A 292 -24.26 20.42 -14.38
C PRO A 292 -24.18 20.42 -12.85
#